data_AF-A0ABD3CU24-F1
#
_entry.id   AF-A0ABD3CU24-F1
#
_cell.length_a   1.000
_cell.length_b   1.000
_cell.length_c   1.000
_cell.angle_alpha   90.00
_cell.angle_beta   90.00
_cell.angle_gamma   90.00
#
_symmetry.space_group_name_H-M   'P 1'
#
loop_
_entity.id
_entity.type
_entity.pdbx_description
1 polymer ?
#
loop_
_entity_poly.entity_id
_entity_poly.type
_entity_poly.pdbx_seq_one_letter_code
_entity_poly.pdbx_strand_id
1 'polypeptide(L)'
;MSNNVFGVPVTDSTVQQINIGITNITAQHRAQVAMEYINSEGKADDARRFVADVKKKYGTGTCTLCTIYNATGNTLTFVRSHTWEGQVWQSPLSSCPSERPMGRLSSRP
;
A
#
# COMPACT_ATOMS: atom_id res chain seq x y z
N MET A 1 8.19 6.00 8.79
CA MET A 1 7.36 5.62 7.63
C MET A 1 8.14 4.60 6.82
N SER A 2 7.50 3.55 6.31
CA SER A 2 8.20 2.56 5.48
C SER A 2 8.65 3.22 4.16
N ASN A 3 9.90 3.03 3.74
CA ASN A 3 10.50 3.71 2.57
C ASN A 3 9.86 3.34 1.20
N ASN A 4 8.87 2.45 1.19
CA ASN A 4 8.24 1.90 -0.01
C ASN A 4 6.71 2.12 -0.07
N VAL A 5 6.16 2.94 0.84
CA VAL A 5 4.74 3.31 0.83
C VAL A 5 4.62 4.72 0.27
N PHE A 6 3.87 4.86 -0.83
CA PHE A 6 3.67 6.12 -1.54
C PHE A 6 2.19 6.54 -1.48
N GLY A 7 1.97 7.83 -1.25
CA GLY A 7 0.64 8.45 -1.19
C GLY A 7 -0.02 8.41 0.19
N VAL A 8 -1.13 9.14 0.30
CA VAL A 8 -1.96 9.22 1.51
C VAL A 8 -3.07 8.17 1.46
N PRO A 9 -3.38 7.46 2.57
CA PRO A 9 -4.51 6.53 2.60
C PRO A 9 -5.83 7.26 2.40
N VAL A 10 -6.70 6.71 1.56
CA VAL A 10 -8.08 7.20 1.37
C VAL A 10 -8.93 6.71 2.54
N THR A 11 -9.20 7.61 3.49
CA THR A 11 -10.03 7.38 4.68
C THR A 11 -11.45 7.90 4.45
N ASP A 12 -12.37 7.55 5.35
CA ASP A 12 -13.75 8.02 5.28
C ASP A 12 -13.83 9.56 5.27
N SER A 13 -12.92 10.25 5.97
CA SER A 13 -12.78 11.71 5.92
C SER A 13 -12.47 12.24 4.51
N THR A 14 -11.61 11.56 3.75
CA THR A 14 -11.26 11.96 2.38
C THR A 14 -12.48 11.80 1.47
N VAL A 15 -13.26 10.73 1.65
CA VAL A 15 -14.51 10.51 0.90
C VAL A 15 -15.57 11.56 1.24
N GLN A 16 -15.69 11.96 2.52
CA GLN A 16 -16.62 13.02 2.94
C GLN A 16 -16.27 14.39 2.36
N GLN A 17 -14.97 14.70 2.22
CA GLN A 17 -14.51 15.95 1.61
C GLN A 17 -14.85 16.02 0.12
N ILE A 18 -14.80 14.89 -0.59
CA ILE A 18 -15.03 14.84 -2.03
C ILE A 18 -16.53 14.72 -2.34
N ASN A 19 -17.28 13.98 -1.53
CA ASN A 19 -18.69 13.71 -1.75
C ASN A 19 -19.54 14.23 -0.59
N ILE A 20 -19.81 15.53 -0.64
CA ILE A 20 -20.62 16.27 0.35
C ILE A 20 -22.08 15.86 0.17
N GLY A 21 -22.47 14.73 0.76
CA GLY A 21 -23.85 14.21 0.67
C GLY A 21 -24.02 12.73 0.98
N ILE A 22 -22.94 11.96 1.03
CA ILE A 22 -23.02 10.53 1.39
C ILE A 22 -22.95 10.38 2.91
N THR A 23 -24.06 9.94 3.51
CA THR A 23 -24.18 9.64 4.95
C THR A 23 -23.66 8.26 5.34
N ASN A 24 -23.61 7.30 4.40
CA ASN A 24 -23.14 5.94 4.65
C ASN A 24 -22.00 5.58 3.70
N ILE A 25 -20.76 5.64 4.20
CA ILE A 25 -19.56 5.40 3.41
C ILE A 25 -19.29 3.91 3.37
N THR A 26 -19.58 3.30 2.22
CA THR A 26 -19.25 1.91 1.94
C THR A 26 -17.83 1.79 1.37
N ALA A 27 -17.27 0.57 1.44
CA ALA A 27 -15.98 0.27 0.83
C ALA A 27 -15.95 0.56 -0.68
N GLN A 28 -17.09 0.47 -1.37
CA GLN A 28 -17.20 0.80 -2.80
C GLN A 28 -16.92 2.28 -3.08
N HIS A 29 -17.43 3.18 -2.24
CA HIS A 29 -17.14 4.62 -2.38
C HIS A 29 -15.66 4.92 -2.16
N ARG A 30 -15.04 4.30 -1.15
CA ARG A 30 -13.59 4.40 -0.93
C ARG A 30 -12.78 3.83 -2.11
N ALA A 31 -13.21 2.71 -2.67
CA ALA A 31 -12.58 2.10 -3.84
C ALA A 31 -12.66 3.01 -5.08
N GLN A 32 -13.83 3.61 -5.33
CA GLN A 32 -14.03 4.53 -6.44
C GLN A 32 -13.15 5.78 -6.31
N VAL A 33 -13.16 6.43 -5.15
CA VAL A 33 -12.29 7.58 -4.87
C VAL A 33 -10.82 7.18 -5.00
N ALA A 34 -10.43 6.00 -4.51
CA ALA A 34 -9.07 5.51 -4.68
C ALA A 34 -8.69 5.32 -6.15
N MET A 35 -9.59 4.84 -7.02
CA MET A 35 -9.31 4.76 -8.46
C MET A 35 -9.21 6.13 -9.13
N GLU A 36 -10.11 7.06 -8.81
CA GLU A 36 -10.07 8.43 -9.34
C GLU A 36 -8.79 9.16 -8.93
N TYR A 37 -8.30 8.89 -7.72
CA TYR A 37 -7.09 9.47 -7.17
C TYR A 37 -5.81 8.70 -7.54
N ILE A 38 -5.83 7.75 -8.48
CA ILE A 38 -4.64 6.93 -8.79
C ILE A 38 -3.42 7.75 -9.20
N ASN A 39 -3.62 8.83 -9.95
CA ASN A 39 -2.57 9.76 -10.38
C ASN A 39 -2.50 11.04 -9.52
N SER A 40 -3.40 11.17 -8.54
CA SER A 40 -3.41 12.33 -7.66
C SER A 40 -2.16 12.32 -6.77
N GLU A 41 -1.65 13.52 -6.46
CA GLU A 41 -0.46 13.74 -5.60
C GLU A 41 0.87 13.20 -6.16
N GLY A 42 0.97 12.84 -7.44
CA GLY A 42 2.23 12.39 -8.05
C GLY A 42 2.75 11.04 -7.52
N LYS A 43 2.00 10.36 -6.66
CA LYS A 43 2.39 9.09 -6.02
C LYS A 43 2.72 7.97 -7.01
N ALA A 44 2.06 7.96 -8.16
CA ALA A 44 2.35 7.00 -9.24
C ALA A 44 3.73 7.24 -9.85
N ASP A 45 4.13 8.50 -10.04
CA ASP A 45 5.42 8.86 -10.57
C ASP A 45 6.54 8.67 -9.54
N ASP A 46 6.28 8.95 -8.27
CA ASP A 46 7.21 8.65 -7.19
C ASP A 46 7.45 7.15 -7.02
N ALA A 47 6.39 6.33 -7.09
CA ALA A 47 6.52 4.88 -7.08
C ALA A 47 7.34 4.37 -8.28
N ARG A 48 7.10 4.92 -9.49
CA ARG A 48 7.90 4.59 -10.68
C ARG A 48 9.36 4.99 -10.53
N ARG A 49 9.64 6.19 -10.00
CA ARG A 49 11.00 6.69 -9.75
C ARG A 49 11.73 5.80 -8.76
N PHE A 50 11.07 5.45 -7.65
CA PHE A 50 11.64 4.53 -6.66
C PHE A 50 12.01 3.18 -7.27
N VAL A 51 11.09 2.59 -8.04
CA VAL A 51 11.31 1.31 -8.73
C VAL A 51 12.44 1.41 -9.76
N ALA A 52 12.53 2.53 -10.50
CA ALA A 52 13.63 2.79 -11.42
C ALA A 52 14.97 2.91 -10.70
N ASP A 53 15.02 3.56 -9.54
CA ASP A 53 16.24 3.68 -8.74
C ASP A 53 16.65 2.35 -8.11
N VAL A 54 15.69 1.50 -7.71
CA VAL A 54 15.97 0.12 -7.29
C VAL A 54 16.57 -0.69 -8.46
N LYS A 55 16.04 -0.54 -9.67
CA LYS A 55 16.61 -1.19 -10.87
C LYS A 55 18.04 -0.70 -11.15
N LYS A 56 18.30 0.60 -11.06
CA LYS A 56 19.66 1.15 -11.23
C LYS A 56 20.64 0.55 -10.23
N LYS A 57 20.21 0.35 -8.98
CA LYS A 57 21.03 -0.30 -7.93
C LYS A 57 21.25 -1.79 -8.17
N TYR A 58 20.26 -2.48 -8.75
CA TYR A 58 20.38 -3.90 -9.10
C TYR A 58 21.38 -4.12 -10.25
N GLY A 59 21.45 -3.19 -11.20
CA GLY A 59 22.36 -3.27 -12.35
C GLY A 59 21.77 -4.09 -13.50
N THR A 60 22.64 -4.73 -14.28
CA THR A 60 22.26 -5.46 -15.50
C THR A 60 21.92 -6.91 -15.17
N GLY A 61 20.65 -7.28 -15.28
CA GLY A 61 20.17 -8.65 -15.11
C GLY A 61 18.66 -8.77 -15.34
N THR A 62 18.14 -9.99 -15.26
CA THR A 62 16.70 -10.25 -15.33
C THR A 62 16.08 -9.98 -13.97
N CYS A 63 15.23 -8.95 -13.88
CA CYS A 63 14.47 -8.63 -12.67
C CYS A 63 13.06 -8.17 -13.04
N THR A 64 12.09 -8.53 -12.22
CA THR A 64 10.72 -8.04 -12.34
C THR A 64 10.51 -6.88 -11.39
N LEU A 65 10.02 -5.77 -11.93
CA LEU A 65 9.69 -4.57 -11.18
C LEU A 65 8.17 -4.56 -10.95
N CYS A 66 7.75 -4.65 -9.69
CA CYS A 66 6.34 -4.69 -9.32
C CYS A 66 5.95 -3.46 -8.51
N THR A 67 4.78 -2.90 -8.83
CA THR A 67 4.14 -1.84 -8.03
C THR A 67 2.70 -2.30 -7.76
N ILE A 68 2.28 -2.27 -6.51
CA ILE A 68 0.93 -2.67 -6.10
C ILE A 68 0.17 -1.43 -5.67
N TYR A 69 -0.97 -1.19 -6.31
CA TYR A 69 -1.89 -0.13 -5.94
C TYR A 69 -3.15 -0.73 -5.33
N ASN A 70 -3.47 -0.32 -4.10
CA ASN A 70 -4.67 -0.78 -3.43
C ASN A 70 -5.83 0.18 -3.69
N ALA A 71 -6.78 -0.26 -4.51
CA ALA A 71 -8.05 0.44 -4.76
C ALA A 71 -9.27 -0.37 -4.30
N THR A 72 -9.11 -1.29 -3.35
CA THR A 72 -10.21 -2.15 -2.87
C THR A 72 -11.14 -1.44 -1.88
N GLY A 73 -10.77 -0.23 -1.43
CA GLY A 73 -11.52 0.54 -0.45
C GLY A 73 -11.29 0.10 0.99
N ASN A 74 -10.44 -0.90 1.25
CA ASN A 74 -10.05 -1.31 2.58
C ASN A 74 -8.55 -1.62 2.68
N THR A 75 -8.01 -1.69 3.88
CA THR A 75 -6.59 -1.96 4.13
C THR A 75 -6.23 -3.40 3.77
N LEU A 76 -5.25 -3.59 2.90
CA LEU A 76 -4.68 -4.92 2.61
C LEU A 76 -3.61 -5.27 3.63
N THR A 77 -3.66 -6.50 4.14
CA THR A 77 -2.60 -7.06 4.99
C THR A 77 -1.79 -8.07 4.19
N PHE A 78 -0.48 -7.99 4.34
CA PHE A 78 0.42 -8.98 3.75
C PHE A 78 0.37 -10.25 4.61
N VAL A 79 -0.09 -11.36 4.03
CA VAL A 79 -0.29 -12.63 4.76
C VAL A 79 0.82 -13.63 4.46
N ARG A 80 1.23 -13.76 3.19
CA ARG A 80 2.21 -14.76 2.76
C ARG A 80 2.94 -14.31 1.50
N SER A 81 4.24 -14.58 1.43
CA SER A 81 5.02 -14.58 0.18
C SER A 81 5.53 -15.99 -0.10
N HIS A 82 5.60 -16.34 -1.37
CA HIS A 82 6.29 -17.53 -1.83
C HIS A 82 7.08 -17.19 -3.09
N THR A 83 8.31 -17.67 -3.15
CA THR A 83 9.23 -17.42 -4.27
C THR A 83 9.57 -18.77 -4.88
N TRP A 84 9.15 -18.97 -6.12
CA TRP A 84 9.42 -20.22 -6.86
C TRP A 84 10.83 -20.22 -7.43
N GLU A 85 11.27 -19.09 -8.00
CA GLU A 85 12.61 -18.89 -8.55
C GLU A 85 13.11 -17.47 -8.22
N GLY A 86 14.40 -17.34 -7.90
CA GLY A 86 15.03 -16.07 -7.52
C GLY A 86 14.83 -15.68 -6.05
N GLN A 87 14.95 -14.38 -5.75
CA GLN A 87 14.77 -13.82 -4.40
C GLN A 87 14.18 -12.41 -4.45
N VAL A 88 13.42 -12.02 -3.43
CA VAL A 88 12.92 -10.65 -3.28
C VAL A 88 14.08 -9.76 -2.83
N TRP A 89 14.39 -8.73 -3.63
CA TRP A 89 15.57 -7.87 -3.40
C TRP A 89 15.20 -6.53 -2.76
N GLN A 90 15.93 -6.15 -1.69
CA GLN A 90 15.99 -4.86 -0.98
C GLN A 90 14.70 -4.18 -0.47
N SER A 91 13.51 -4.46 -1.00
CA SER A 91 12.25 -3.87 -0.54
C SER A 91 11.18 -4.96 -0.40
N PRO A 92 11.12 -5.65 0.75
CA PRO A 92 9.98 -6.51 1.04
C PRO A 92 8.70 -5.68 1.06
N LEU A 93 7.59 -6.28 0.64
CA LEU A 93 6.26 -5.69 0.74
C LEU A 93 6.02 -5.22 2.17
N SER A 94 5.83 -3.91 2.36
CA SER A 94 5.53 -3.36 3.67
C SER A 94 4.14 -3.82 4.10
N SER A 95 4.06 -4.54 5.21
CA SER A 95 2.80 -4.67 5.92
C SER A 95 2.38 -3.28 6.42
N CYS A 96 1.13 -2.90 6.16
CA CYS A 96 0.54 -1.74 6.81
C CYS A 96 0.57 -2.01 8.33
N PRO A 97 1.02 -1.07 9.17
CA PRO A 97 0.88 -1.24 10.61
C PRO A 97 -0.62 -1.22 10.94
N SER A 98 -1.24 -2.40 11.04
CA SER A 98 -2.47 -2.55 11.80
C SER A 98 -2.17 -2.07 13.20
N GLU A 99 -3.00 -1.18 13.75
CA GLU A 99 -2.96 -0.80 15.16
C GLU A 99 -2.77 -2.07 15.99
N ARG A 100 -1.63 -2.17 16.68
CA ARG A 100 -1.34 -3.32 17.53
C ARG A 100 -2.43 -3.35 18.61
N PRO A 101 -3.25 -4.42 18.74
CA PRO A 101 -4.03 -4.58 19.95
C PRO A 101 -3.03 -4.70 21.11
N MET A 102 -3.07 -3.72 22.01
CA MET A 102 -2.26 -3.67 23.22
C MET A 102 -2.44 -4.97 24.02
N GLY A 103 -1.34 -5.69 24.21
CA GLY A 103 -1.10 -6.58 25.36
C GLY A 103 -2.09 -7.70 25.62
N ARG A 104 -1.88 -8.88 25.03
CA ARG A 104 -2.19 -10.13 25.73
C ARG A 104 -1.08 -10.39 26.74
N LEU A 105 -1.28 -9.93 27.98
CA LEU A 105 -0.52 -10.39 29.14
C LEU A 105 -0.70 -11.91 29.25
N SER A 106 0.35 -12.64 28.91
CA SER A 106 0.49 -14.07 29.17
C SER A 106 0.72 -14.27 30.67
N SER A 107 -0.36 -14.46 31.44
CA SER A 107 -0.27 -15.15 32.73
C SER A 107 -0.31 -16.65 32.48
N ARG A 108 0.83 -17.33 32.62
CA ARG A 108 0.86 -18.78 32.86
C ARG A 108 1.14 -19.01 34.35
N PRO A 109 0.43 -19.94 35.01
CA PRO A 109 0.76 -20.42 36.35
C PRO A 109 2.03 -21.27 36.35
#